data_AF-A0A0G0TQD0-F1
#
_entry.id   AF-A0A0G0TQD0-F1
#
_cell.length_a   1.000
_cell.length_b   1.000
_cell.length_c   1.000
_cell.angle_alpha   90.00
_cell.angle_beta   90.00
_cell.angle_gamma   90.00
#
_symmetry.space_group_name_H-M   'P 1'
#
loop_
_entity.id
_entity.type
_entity.pdbx_description
1 polymer ?
#
loop_
_entity_poly.entity_id
_entity_poly.type
_entity_poly.pdbx_seq_one_letter_code
_entity_poly.pdbx_strand_id
1 'polypeptide(L)'
;MPKEQLSRIGHPTADIVRRITENKLEVSVSEGTVQAWITLSRSIRAADDLIDREASIEARQAIYDKGINYLAGDNDDLGIDDEILVREMTALKAHLGLLPIEQKESFIKDLRKLLRIGEMLRKAEDPANLARITMLEGQTTARLYSNFLPLEFFKLDGYRDYVKYFTRLGRAANAFDSIVDFSTDYKQGKTMVKPTPRNMALFAKSTLASVAFIVTHTRPGFLKTGVDAAIGVAKDRKGNSSMHFNPSR
;
A
#
# COMPACT_ATOMS: atom_id res chain seq x y z
N MET A 1 3.51 -7.24 -16.61
CA MET A 1 2.73 -8.07 -15.67
C MET A 1 1.43 -8.51 -16.36
N PRO A 2 1.00 -9.78 -16.27
CA PRO A 2 -0.27 -10.22 -16.87
C PRO A 2 -1.49 -9.55 -16.19
N LYS A 3 -2.55 -9.22 -16.94
CA LYS A 3 -3.80 -8.60 -16.43
C LYS A 3 -4.41 -9.36 -15.23
N GLU A 4 -4.22 -10.68 -15.18
CA GLU A 4 -4.72 -11.55 -14.11
C GLU A 4 -4.06 -11.32 -12.74
N GLN A 5 -2.84 -10.76 -12.67
CA GLN A 5 -2.20 -10.47 -11.38
C GLN A 5 -2.76 -9.20 -10.72
N LEU A 6 -3.24 -8.22 -11.50
CA LEU A 6 -3.86 -7.00 -10.98
C LEU A 6 -5.26 -7.21 -10.43
N SER A 7 -6.05 -8.08 -11.06
CA SER A 7 -7.38 -8.44 -10.55
C SER A 7 -7.29 -9.19 -9.21
N ARG A 8 -6.24 -9.99 -9.01
CA ARG A 8 -5.97 -10.75 -7.77
C ARG A 8 -5.57 -9.89 -6.56
N ILE A 9 -5.20 -8.62 -6.74
CA ILE A 9 -4.77 -7.74 -5.64
C ILE A 9 -5.82 -6.65 -5.34
N GLY A 10 -6.43 -6.05 -6.37
CA GLY A 10 -7.32 -4.91 -6.17
C GLY A 10 -8.61 -5.23 -5.41
N HIS A 11 -9.28 -6.36 -5.74
CA HIS A 11 -10.53 -6.74 -5.09
C HIS A 11 -10.34 -7.16 -3.62
N PRO A 12 -9.41 -8.07 -3.28
CA PRO A 12 -9.25 -8.49 -1.89
C PRO A 12 -8.87 -7.35 -0.94
N THR A 13 -8.00 -6.43 -1.36
CA THR A 13 -7.61 -5.29 -0.53
C THR A 13 -8.79 -4.34 -0.29
N ALA A 14 -9.53 -3.97 -1.35
CA ALA A 14 -10.70 -3.11 -1.21
C ALA A 14 -11.79 -3.74 -0.34
N ASP A 15 -12.01 -5.06 -0.46
CA ASP A 15 -12.98 -5.79 0.36
C ASP A 15 -12.60 -5.81 1.85
N ILE A 16 -11.31 -5.97 2.17
CA ILE A 16 -10.83 -5.87 3.55
C ILE A 16 -11.05 -4.46 4.08
N VAL A 17 -10.69 -3.42 3.31
CA VAL A 17 -10.88 -2.02 3.70
C VAL A 17 -12.37 -1.71 3.91
N ARG A 18 -13.24 -2.19 3.02
CA ARG A 18 -14.71 -2.09 3.15
C ARG A 18 -15.18 -2.69 4.46
N ARG A 19 -14.90 -3.97 4.71
CA ARG A 19 -15.38 -4.67 5.91
C ARG A 19 -14.92 -4.00 7.20
N ILE A 20 -13.69 -3.47 7.23
CA ILE A 20 -13.17 -2.73 8.39
C ILE A 20 -13.92 -1.42 8.58
N THR A 21 -14.12 -0.68 7.49
CA THR A 21 -14.81 0.62 7.51
C THR A 21 -16.25 0.43 7.98
N GLU A 22 -16.98 -0.51 7.40
CA GLU A 22 -18.37 -0.82 7.76
C GLU A 22 -18.47 -1.34 9.20
N ASN A 23 -17.53 -2.17 9.66
CA ASN A 23 -17.54 -2.66 11.03
C ASN A 23 -17.24 -1.58 12.07
N LYS A 24 -16.38 -0.61 11.75
CA LYS A 24 -15.92 0.42 12.70
C LYS A 24 -16.79 1.65 12.73
N LEU A 25 -17.40 1.98 11.60
CA LEU A 25 -18.25 3.16 11.47
C LEU A 25 -19.74 2.81 11.50
N GLU A 26 -20.08 1.52 11.47
CA GLU A 26 -21.46 1.01 11.51
C GLU A 26 -22.36 1.59 10.40
N VAL A 27 -21.74 1.91 9.26
CA VAL A 27 -22.38 2.44 8.06
C VAL A 27 -21.94 1.64 6.85
N SER A 28 -22.82 1.49 5.86
CA SER A 28 -22.47 0.83 4.60
C SER A 28 -21.56 1.72 3.75
N VAL A 29 -20.61 1.11 3.06
CA VAL A 29 -19.77 1.80 2.08
C VAL A 29 -20.37 1.62 0.69
N SER A 30 -20.43 2.70 -0.09
CA SER A 30 -20.96 2.66 -1.45
C SER A 30 -20.06 1.85 -2.39
N GLU A 31 -20.66 1.22 -3.40
CA GLU A 31 -19.89 0.51 -4.44
C GLU A 31 -18.95 1.46 -5.22
N GLY A 32 -19.31 2.75 -5.36
CA GLY A 32 -18.44 3.75 -5.96
C GLY A 32 -17.14 3.96 -5.17
N THR A 33 -17.23 4.02 -3.84
CA THR A 33 -16.05 4.11 -2.95
C THR A 33 -15.20 2.85 -3.04
N VAL A 34 -15.83 1.66 -3.05
CA VAL A 34 -15.12 0.38 -3.20
C VAL A 34 -14.39 0.33 -4.55
N GLN A 35 -15.02 0.76 -5.63
CA GLN A 35 -14.41 0.80 -6.96
C GLN A 35 -13.21 1.76 -7.01
N ALA A 36 -13.29 2.91 -6.32
CA ALA A 36 -12.16 3.82 -6.19
C ALA A 36 -10.98 3.17 -5.44
N TRP A 37 -11.24 2.39 -4.39
CA TRP A 37 -10.20 1.63 -3.66
C TRP A 37 -9.58 0.50 -4.48
N ILE A 38 -10.37 -0.21 -5.30
CA ILE A 38 -9.86 -1.20 -6.24
C ILE A 38 -8.90 -0.53 -7.23
N THR A 39 -9.31 0.60 -7.80
CA THR A 39 -8.52 1.37 -8.77
C THR A 39 -7.26 1.93 -8.13
N LEU A 40 -7.34 2.46 -6.91
CA LEU A 40 -6.18 2.90 -6.13
C LEU A 40 -5.18 1.76 -5.94
N SER A 41 -5.65 0.59 -5.50
CA SER A 41 -4.81 -0.59 -5.26
C SER A 41 -4.06 -1.01 -6.52
N ARG A 42 -4.76 -1.05 -7.67
CA ARG A 42 -4.18 -1.41 -8.96
C ARG A 42 -3.20 -0.36 -9.46
N SER A 43 -3.51 0.92 -9.28
CA SER A 43 -2.64 2.03 -9.69
C SER A 43 -1.34 2.05 -8.90
N ILE A 44 -1.43 1.90 -7.57
CA ILE A 44 -0.24 1.79 -6.71
C ILE A 44 0.61 0.59 -7.15
N ARG A 45 -0.02 -0.56 -7.39
CA ARG A 45 0.72 -1.76 -7.79
C ARG A 45 1.40 -1.62 -9.15
N ALA A 46 0.69 -1.10 -10.15
CA ALA A 46 1.24 -0.88 -11.48
C ALA A 46 2.41 0.12 -11.45
N ALA A 47 2.30 1.18 -10.64
CA ALA A 47 3.37 2.15 -10.46
C ALA A 47 4.59 1.51 -9.77
N ASP A 48 4.36 0.81 -8.66
CA ASP A 48 5.38 0.08 -7.90
C ASP A 48 6.14 -0.91 -8.79
N ASP A 49 5.43 -1.72 -9.58
CA ASP A 49 6.02 -2.68 -10.51
C ASP A 49 6.88 -2.04 -11.60
N LEU A 50 6.54 -0.84 -12.06
CA LEU A 50 7.34 -0.10 -13.04
C LEU A 50 8.58 0.51 -12.38
N ILE A 51 8.39 1.17 -11.24
CA ILE A 51 9.44 1.83 -10.46
C ILE A 51 10.49 0.83 -9.99
N ASP A 52 10.08 -0.37 -9.58
CA ASP A 52 10.99 -1.43 -9.12
C ASP A 52 11.91 -1.98 -10.22
N ARG A 53 11.56 -1.78 -11.51
CA ARG A 53 12.41 -2.18 -12.64
C ARG A 53 13.50 -1.14 -12.93
N GLU A 54 13.34 0.08 -12.44
CA GLU A 54 14.24 1.19 -12.73
C GLU A 54 15.40 1.24 -11.72
N ALA A 55 16.62 1.08 -12.23
CA ALA A 55 17.83 1.15 -11.40
C ALA A 55 18.17 2.58 -10.95
N SER A 56 17.94 3.58 -11.82
CA SER A 56 18.28 4.98 -11.55
C SER A 56 17.26 5.64 -10.61
N ILE A 57 17.79 6.40 -9.63
CA ILE A 57 16.97 7.23 -8.72
C ILE A 57 16.22 8.29 -9.53
N GLU A 58 16.90 8.90 -10.50
CA GLU A 58 16.38 9.95 -11.36
C GLU A 58 15.22 9.43 -12.22
N ALA A 59 15.36 8.23 -12.79
CA ALA A 59 14.31 7.59 -13.58
C ALA A 59 13.07 7.26 -12.73
N ARG A 60 13.27 6.70 -11.53
CA ARG A 60 12.17 6.46 -10.58
C ARG A 60 11.46 7.77 -10.23
N GLN A 61 12.23 8.79 -9.84
CA GLN A 61 11.68 10.11 -9.49
C GLN A 61 10.86 10.70 -10.65
N ALA A 62 11.34 10.59 -11.88
CA ALA A 62 10.62 11.05 -13.07
C ALA A 62 9.28 10.32 -13.28
N ILE A 63 9.23 9.00 -13.06
CA ILE A 63 7.97 8.22 -13.13
C ILE A 63 6.97 8.74 -12.09
N TYR A 64 7.43 8.93 -10.86
CA TYR A 64 6.57 9.43 -9.79
C TYR A 64 6.05 10.85 -10.06
N ASP A 65 6.93 11.77 -10.49
CA ASP A 65 6.56 13.15 -10.77
C ASP A 65 5.55 13.23 -11.92
N LYS A 66 5.75 12.44 -12.98
CA LYS A 66 4.76 12.30 -14.07
C LYS A 66 3.40 11.83 -13.55
N GLY A 67 3.37 10.77 -12.74
CA GLY A 67 2.13 10.26 -12.15
C GLY A 67 1.44 11.28 -11.25
N ILE A 68 2.19 11.96 -10.38
CA ILE A 68 1.66 12.98 -9.47
C ILE A 68 1.08 14.17 -10.24
N ASN A 69 1.82 14.71 -11.22
CA ASN A 69 1.39 15.86 -12.01
C ASN A 69 0.16 15.51 -12.86
N TYR A 70 0.12 14.30 -13.43
CA TYR A 70 -1.05 13.80 -14.16
C TYR A 70 -2.30 13.70 -13.28
N LEU A 71 -2.18 13.12 -12.08
CA LEU A 71 -3.29 12.99 -11.13
C LEU A 71 -3.71 14.34 -10.50
N ALA A 72 -2.77 15.27 -10.33
CA ALA A 72 -3.06 16.64 -9.90
C ALA A 72 -3.86 17.41 -10.95
N GLY A 73 -3.70 17.06 -12.23
CA GLY A 73 -4.30 17.77 -13.36
C GLY A 73 -3.37 18.82 -13.97
N ASP A 74 -2.09 18.80 -13.59
CA ASP A 74 -1.07 19.69 -14.16
C ASP A 74 -0.68 19.26 -15.59
N ASN A 75 -0.90 17.99 -15.93
CA ASN A 75 -0.68 17.42 -17.25
C ASN A 75 -1.92 16.66 -17.76
N ASP A 76 -2.20 16.80 -19.05
CA ASP A 76 -3.28 16.09 -19.75
C ASP A 76 -2.92 14.65 -20.11
N ASP A 77 -1.63 14.36 -20.29
CA ASP A 77 -1.09 13.04 -20.58
C ASP A 77 -0.11 12.56 -19.49
N LEU A 78 -0.04 11.25 -19.27
CA LEU A 78 0.85 10.65 -18.28
C LEU A 78 2.31 10.63 -18.76
N GLY A 79 2.56 10.58 -20.07
CA GLY A 79 3.90 10.57 -20.64
C GLY A 79 4.75 9.36 -20.24
N ILE A 80 4.11 8.22 -19.97
CA ILE A 80 4.74 6.94 -19.64
C ILE A 80 4.25 5.87 -20.61
N ASP A 81 5.18 5.14 -21.21
CA ASP A 81 4.91 4.03 -22.14
C ASP A 81 4.70 2.71 -21.38
N ASP A 82 3.66 2.67 -20.53
CA ASP A 82 3.17 1.44 -19.88
C ASP A 82 1.64 1.46 -19.92
N GLU A 83 1.05 0.69 -20.85
CA GLU A 83 -0.40 0.66 -21.10
C GLU A 83 -1.21 0.32 -19.84
N ILE A 84 -0.66 -0.52 -18.97
CA ILE A 84 -1.32 -0.93 -17.74
C ILE A 84 -1.37 0.25 -16.76
N LEU A 85 -0.23 0.89 -16.53
CA LEU A 85 -0.15 2.05 -15.65
C LEU A 85 -1.01 3.20 -16.16
N VAL A 86 -0.96 3.50 -17.47
CA VAL A 86 -1.78 4.54 -18.10
C VAL A 86 -3.26 4.28 -17.87
N ARG A 87 -3.73 3.04 -18.08
CA ARG A 87 -5.13 2.67 -17.83
C ARG A 87 -5.53 2.88 -16.37
N GLU A 88 -4.77 2.34 -15.43
CA GLU A 88 -5.12 2.42 -14.01
C GLU A 88 -5.03 3.86 -13.47
N MET A 89 -4.00 4.63 -13.86
CA MET A 89 -3.87 6.04 -13.48
C MET A 89 -4.97 6.91 -14.08
N THR A 90 -5.43 6.63 -15.30
CA THR A 90 -6.55 7.34 -15.92
C THR A 90 -7.85 7.08 -15.17
N ALA A 91 -8.12 5.81 -14.82
CA ALA A 91 -9.25 5.47 -13.97
C ALA A 91 -9.16 6.13 -12.59
N LEU A 92 -7.97 6.16 -11.99
CA LEU A 92 -7.75 6.84 -10.71
C LEU A 92 -7.98 8.36 -10.83
N LYS A 93 -7.49 9.00 -11.89
CA LYS A 93 -7.72 10.42 -12.18
C LYS A 93 -9.21 10.74 -12.27
N ALA A 94 -10.00 9.87 -12.92
CA ALA A 94 -11.45 10.02 -12.98
C ALA A 94 -12.10 9.96 -11.59
N HIS A 95 -11.70 9.01 -10.73
CA HIS A 95 -12.20 8.95 -9.35
C HIS A 95 -11.78 10.16 -8.51
N LEU A 96 -10.56 10.66 -8.68
CA LEU A 96 -10.10 11.88 -8.00
C LEU A 96 -10.88 13.12 -8.47
N GLY A 97 -11.33 13.15 -9.72
CA GLY A 97 -12.18 14.23 -10.25
C GLY A 97 -13.57 14.32 -9.61
N LEU A 98 -14.00 13.27 -8.90
CA LEU A 98 -15.27 13.26 -8.16
C LEU A 98 -15.12 13.71 -6.70
N LEU A 99 -13.88 13.88 -6.22
CA LEU A 99 -13.63 14.31 -4.84
C LEU A 99 -13.70 15.85 -4.71
N PRO A 100 -14.13 16.35 -3.55
CA PRO A 100 -13.89 17.73 -3.13
C PRO A 100 -12.40 18.11 -3.28
N ILE A 101 -12.16 19.39 -3.63
CA ILE A 101 -10.81 19.89 -3.93
C ILE A 101 -9.83 19.63 -2.78
N GLU A 102 -10.27 19.79 -1.53
CA GLU A 102 -9.44 19.59 -0.34
C GLU A 102 -9.07 18.11 -0.14
N GLN A 103 -9.99 17.18 -0.45
CA GLN A 103 -9.71 15.75 -0.40
C GLN A 103 -8.75 15.34 -1.51
N LYS A 104 -8.90 15.90 -2.72
CA LYS A 104 -7.96 15.69 -3.84
C LYS A 104 -6.56 16.21 -3.48
N GLU A 105 -6.45 17.42 -2.95
CA GLU A 105 -5.16 17.99 -2.52
C GLU A 105 -4.50 17.16 -1.42
N SER A 106 -5.28 16.73 -0.42
CA SER A 106 -4.84 15.81 0.63
C SER A 106 -4.31 14.49 0.06
N PHE A 107 -5.02 13.90 -0.90
CA PHE A 107 -4.60 12.69 -1.61
C PHE A 107 -3.27 12.89 -2.32
N ILE A 108 -3.13 13.95 -3.13
CA ILE A 108 -1.90 14.25 -3.88
C ILE A 108 -0.73 14.50 -2.92
N LYS A 109 -0.96 15.17 -1.80
CA LYS A 109 0.03 15.39 -0.74
C LYS A 109 0.51 14.07 -0.12
N ASP A 110 -0.40 13.17 0.22
CA ASP A 110 -0.03 11.86 0.77
C ASP A 110 0.66 10.97 -0.26
N LEU A 111 0.30 11.06 -1.55
CA LEU A 111 0.97 10.33 -2.62
C LEU A 111 2.42 10.82 -2.82
N ARG A 112 2.63 12.15 -2.85
CA ARG A 112 3.99 12.76 -2.85
C ARG A 112 4.83 12.30 -1.66
N LYS A 113 4.19 12.14 -0.50
CA LYS A 113 4.88 11.64 0.70
C LYS A 113 5.24 10.17 0.57
N LEU A 114 4.37 9.34 -0.01
CA LEU A 114 4.62 7.91 -0.23
C LEU A 114 5.86 7.69 -1.11
N LEU A 115 5.99 8.47 -2.18
CA LEU A 115 7.19 8.51 -3.02
C LEU A 115 8.47 8.73 -2.21
N ARG A 116 8.50 9.80 -1.40
CA ARG A 116 9.68 10.13 -0.58
C ARG A 116 10.01 9.01 0.40
N ILE A 117 8.98 8.35 0.94
CA ILE A 117 9.15 7.22 1.86
C ILE A 117 9.81 6.03 1.15
N GLY A 118 9.42 5.71 -0.09
CA GLY A 118 10.03 4.63 -0.89
C GLY A 118 11.55 4.81 -1.05
N GLU A 119 12.00 6.04 -1.36
CA GLU A 119 13.43 6.33 -1.46
C GLU A 119 14.13 6.33 -0.08
N MET A 120 13.43 6.70 1.00
CA MET A 120 13.96 6.58 2.36
C MET A 120 14.16 5.12 2.77
N LEU A 121 13.28 4.20 2.35
CA LEU A 121 13.41 2.76 2.64
C LEU A 121 14.67 2.18 2.00
N ARG A 122 14.93 2.52 0.74
CA ARG A 122 16.12 2.04 0.00
C ARG A 122 17.44 2.49 0.63
N LYS A 123 17.43 3.64 1.31
CA LYS A 123 18.60 4.25 1.97
C LYS A 123 18.70 3.93 3.46
N ALA A 124 17.77 3.16 4.03
CA ALA A 124 17.80 2.84 5.45
C ALA A 124 18.91 1.84 5.77
N GLU A 125 19.86 2.23 6.62
CA GLU A 125 21.05 1.43 6.96
C GLU A 125 20.85 0.57 8.21
N ASP A 126 19.97 0.99 9.13
CA ASP A 126 19.71 0.29 10.39
C ASP A 126 18.28 -0.27 10.47
N PRO A 127 18.07 -1.42 11.14
CA PRO A 127 16.78 -2.09 11.20
C PRO A 127 15.68 -1.31 11.94
N ALA A 128 16.03 -0.43 12.89
CA ALA A 128 15.04 0.33 13.64
C ALA A 128 14.48 1.48 12.80
N ASN A 129 15.35 2.20 12.08
CA ASN A 129 14.92 3.22 11.13
C ASN A 129 14.17 2.59 9.95
N LEU A 130 14.62 1.45 9.42
CA LEU A 130 13.86 0.72 8.39
C LEU A 130 12.44 0.42 8.86
N ALA A 131 12.26 -0.16 10.05
CA ALA A 131 10.94 -0.45 10.60
C ALA A 131 10.09 0.81 10.80
N ARG A 132 10.68 1.90 11.27
CA ARG A 132 10.00 3.20 11.43
C ARG A 132 9.50 3.73 10.08
N ILE A 133 10.32 3.65 9.05
CA ILE A 133 9.97 4.12 7.70
C ILE A 133 8.92 3.20 7.08
N THR A 134 9.00 1.87 7.23
CA THR A 134 7.97 0.94 6.76
C THR A 134 6.62 1.20 7.43
N MET A 135 6.61 1.51 8.73
CA MET A 135 5.38 1.92 9.41
C MET A 135 4.84 3.25 8.88
N LEU A 136 5.74 4.19 8.55
CA LEU A 136 5.37 5.48 7.96
C LEU A 136 4.75 5.31 6.56
N GLU A 137 5.25 4.37 5.76
CA GLU A 137 4.68 3.96 4.49
C GLU A 137 3.25 3.44 4.68
N GLY A 138 3.09 2.41 5.53
CA GLY A 138 1.80 1.78 5.79
C GLY A 138 0.72 2.76 6.27
N GLN A 139 1.05 3.69 7.16
CA GLN A 139 0.08 4.73 7.57
C GLN A 139 -0.22 5.76 6.47
N THR A 140 0.70 5.98 5.54
CA THR A 140 0.50 6.95 4.45
C THR A 140 -0.37 6.30 3.37
N THR A 141 -0.11 5.03 3.05
CA THR A 141 -0.97 4.20 2.22
C THR A 141 -2.38 4.13 2.78
N ALA A 142 -2.57 3.86 4.08
CA ALA A 142 -3.91 3.86 4.69
C ALA A 142 -4.65 5.19 4.49
N ARG A 143 -3.97 6.33 4.62
CA ARG A 143 -4.59 7.65 4.40
C ARG A 143 -5.04 7.87 2.96
N LEU A 144 -4.37 7.30 1.96
CA LEU A 144 -4.83 7.35 0.56
C LEU A 144 -6.23 6.74 0.41
N TYR A 145 -6.52 5.61 1.06
CA TYR A 145 -7.86 5.00 1.06
C TYR A 145 -8.88 5.88 1.77
N SER A 146 -8.51 6.48 2.90
CA SER A 146 -9.41 7.35 3.68
C SER A 146 -9.83 8.61 2.92
N ASN A 147 -9.04 9.10 1.97
CA ASN A 147 -9.42 10.26 1.14
C ASN A 147 -10.62 9.99 0.23
N PHE A 148 -10.95 8.72 -0.06
CA PHE A 148 -12.13 8.35 -0.85
C PHE A 148 -13.40 8.14 -0.01
N LEU A 149 -13.31 8.32 1.31
CA LEU A 149 -14.51 8.29 2.14
C LEU A 149 -15.37 9.53 1.88
N PRO A 150 -16.71 9.36 1.84
CA PRO A 150 -17.63 10.49 1.76
C PRO A 150 -17.47 11.46 2.94
N LEU A 151 -17.71 12.76 2.71
CA LEU A 151 -17.51 13.81 3.72
C LEU A 151 -18.37 13.62 4.99
N GLU A 152 -19.53 12.97 4.86
CA GLU A 152 -20.40 12.65 5.99
C GLU A 152 -19.77 11.65 6.96
N PHE A 153 -18.85 10.79 6.51
CA PHE A 153 -18.16 9.83 7.38
C PHE A 153 -17.28 10.52 8.41
N PHE A 154 -16.73 11.70 8.08
CA PHE A 154 -15.87 12.48 8.97
C PHE A 154 -16.62 13.06 10.17
N LYS A 155 -17.96 13.08 10.11
CA LYS A 155 -18.83 13.60 11.16
C LYS A 155 -19.36 12.51 12.09
N LEU A 156 -19.05 11.23 11.82
CA LEU A 156 -19.49 10.11 12.66
C LEU A 156 -18.72 10.07 13.98
N ASP A 157 -19.42 9.77 15.07
CA ASP A 157 -18.83 9.72 16.42
C ASP A 157 -17.65 8.72 16.52
N GLY A 158 -17.67 7.64 15.73
CA GLY A 158 -16.60 6.64 15.64
C GLY A 158 -15.44 6.97 14.70
N TYR A 159 -15.48 8.08 13.98
CA TYR A 159 -14.52 8.37 12.91
C TYR A 159 -13.07 8.47 13.41
N ARG A 160 -12.86 9.12 14.55
CA ARG A 160 -11.52 9.26 15.14
C ARG A 160 -10.89 7.90 15.49
N ASP A 161 -11.69 7.00 16.05
CA ASP A 161 -11.24 5.67 16.43
C ASP A 161 -11.01 4.79 15.21
N TYR A 162 -11.87 4.92 14.19
CA TYR A 162 -11.63 4.31 12.88
C TYR A 162 -10.30 4.77 12.27
N VAL A 163 -10.02 6.07 12.21
CA VAL A 163 -8.75 6.59 11.65
C VAL A 163 -7.56 6.06 12.43
N LYS A 164 -7.64 6.05 13.77
CA LYS A 164 -6.58 5.48 14.64
C LYS A 164 -6.37 4.00 14.34
N TYR A 165 -7.44 3.23 14.26
CA TYR A 165 -7.40 1.80 13.96
C TYR A 165 -6.82 1.54 12.56
N PHE A 166 -7.33 2.21 11.54
CA PHE A 166 -6.93 2.02 10.15
C PHE A 166 -5.46 2.43 9.92
N THR A 167 -5.01 3.50 10.58
CA THR A 167 -3.59 3.89 10.63
C THR A 167 -2.72 2.78 11.23
N ARG A 168 -3.14 2.19 12.35
CA ARG A 168 -2.39 1.09 13.02
C ARG A 168 -2.39 -0.18 12.18
N LEU A 169 -3.47 -0.43 11.46
CA LEU A 169 -3.59 -1.55 10.54
C LEU A 169 -2.60 -1.39 9.39
N GLY A 170 -2.58 -0.22 8.73
CA GLY A 170 -1.61 0.06 7.66
C GLY A 170 -0.17 -0.15 8.12
N ARG A 171 0.18 0.33 9.32
CA ARG A 171 1.50 0.07 9.93
C ARG A 171 1.79 -1.41 10.10
N ALA A 172 0.85 -2.18 10.63
CA ALA A 172 1.03 -3.60 10.91
C ALA A 172 1.10 -4.44 9.62
N ALA A 173 0.22 -4.16 8.66
CA ALA A 173 0.17 -4.85 7.37
C ALA A 173 1.46 -4.66 6.59
N ASN A 174 1.93 -3.41 6.47
CA ASN A 174 3.15 -3.10 5.73
C ASN A 174 4.40 -3.66 6.41
N ALA A 175 4.45 -3.61 7.75
CA ALA A 175 5.51 -4.26 8.51
C ALA A 175 5.54 -5.79 8.31
N PHE A 176 4.38 -6.44 8.32
CA PHE A 176 4.29 -7.87 8.08
C PHE A 176 4.78 -8.23 6.68
N ASP A 177 4.33 -7.48 5.67
CA ASP A 177 4.76 -7.63 4.28
C ASP A 177 6.29 -7.51 4.15
N SER A 178 6.89 -6.44 4.70
CA SER A 178 8.34 -6.28 4.70
C SER A 178 9.10 -7.36 5.48
N ILE A 179 8.53 -7.94 6.54
CA ILE A 179 9.16 -9.07 7.26
C ILE A 179 9.15 -10.33 6.40
N VAL A 180 8.05 -10.60 5.69
CA VAL A 180 7.91 -11.75 4.78
C VAL A 180 8.87 -11.61 3.60
N ASP A 181 8.97 -10.40 3.04
CA ASP A 181 9.77 -10.13 1.85
C ASP A 181 11.21 -9.69 2.14
N PHE A 182 11.60 -9.57 3.43
CA PHE A 182 12.89 -8.99 3.84
C PHE A 182 14.11 -9.60 3.12
N SER A 183 14.13 -10.93 2.98
CA SER A 183 15.23 -11.62 2.28
C SER A 183 15.25 -11.31 0.78
N THR A 184 14.07 -11.23 0.17
CA THR A 184 13.90 -10.90 -1.25
C THR A 184 14.29 -9.45 -1.51
N ASP A 185 13.81 -8.53 -0.68
CA ASP A 185 14.09 -7.10 -0.80
C ASP A 185 15.58 -6.79 -0.65
N TYR A 186 16.26 -7.47 0.27
CA TYR A 186 17.71 -7.34 0.42
C TYR A 186 18.45 -7.85 -0.83
N LYS A 187 18.06 -9.00 -1.39
CA LYS A 187 18.66 -9.55 -2.61
C LYS A 187 18.41 -8.67 -3.83
N GLN A 188 17.29 -7.96 -3.88
CA GLN A 188 16.91 -7.04 -4.95
C GLN A 188 17.48 -5.62 -4.76
N GLY A 189 18.25 -5.37 -3.69
CA GLY A 189 18.79 -4.04 -3.40
C GLY A 189 17.72 -3.00 -3.02
N LYS A 190 16.53 -3.45 -2.62
CA LYS A 190 15.43 -2.59 -2.14
C LYS A 190 15.62 -2.14 -0.69
N THR A 191 16.49 -2.83 0.05
CA THR A 191 16.92 -2.45 1.39
C THR A 191 18.39 -2.78 1.58
N MET A 192 19.11 -1.95 2.34
CA MET A 192 20.52 -2.18 2.69
C MET A 192 20.66 -3.03 3.97
N VAL A 193 19.57 -3.23 4.72
CA VAL A 193 19.60 -3.95 5.99
C VAL A 193 19.63 -5.46 5.73
N LYS A 194 20.70 -6.13 6.18
CA LYS A 194 20.84 -7.59 6.05
C LYS A 194 19.72 -8.33 6.81
N PRO A 195 19.11 -9.38 6.24
CA PRO A 195 18.03 -10.15 6.86
C PRO A 195 18.57 -11.15 7.89
N THR A 196 19.23 -10.65 8.92
CA THR A 196 19.70 -11.47 10.05
C THR A 196 18.55 -11.70 11.04
N PRO A 197 18.52 -12.83 11.79
CA PRO A 197 17.50 -13.06 12.81
C PRO A 197 17.38 -11.91 13.82
N ARG A 198 18.52 -11.29 14.19
CA ARG A 198 18.55 -10.11 15.06
C ARG A 198 17.85 -8.91 14.43
N ASN A 199 18.13 -8.60 13.16
CA ASN A 199 17.52 -7.46 12.46
C ASN A 199 16.03 -7.69 12.26
N MET A 200 15.61 -8.90 11.90
CA MET A 200 14.19 -9.27 11.81
C MET A 200 13.48 -9.13 13.16
N ALA A 201 14.10 -9.56 14.26
CA ALA A 201 13.54 -9.42 15.60
C ALA A 201 13.43 -7.94 16.03
N LEU A 202 14.45 -7.11 15.74
CA LEU A 202 14.41 -5.67 16.01
C LEU A 202 13.32 -4.95 15.20
N PHE A 203 13.17 -5.36 13.94
CA PHE A 203 12.11 -4.86 13.07
C PHE A 203 10.72 -5.25 13.63
N ALA A 204 10.50 -6.53 13.92
CA ALA A 204 9.25 -7.03 14.49
C ALA A 204 8.92 -6.37 15.83
N LYS A 205 9.92 -6.18 16.71
CA LYS A 205 9.75 -5.49 17.99
C LYS A 205 9.16 -4.08 17.81
N SER A 206 9.59 -3.37 16.77
CA SER A 206 9.14 -2.01 16.48
C SER A 206 7.67 -1.94 16.06
N THR A 207 7.08 -3.06 15.65
CA THR A 207 5.72 -3.13 15.08
C THR A 207 4.71 -3.79 16.03
N LEU A 208 5.20 -4.46 17.09
CA LEU A 208 4.40 -5.14 18.12
C LEU A 208 3.27 -4.28 18.70
N ALA A 209 3.53 -3.00 19.02
CA ALA A 209 2.51 -2.14 19.60
C ALA A 209 1.31 -1.92 18.66
N SER A 210 1.56 -1.86 17.34
CA SER A 210 0.49 -1.76 16.35
C SER A 210 -0.24 -3.08 16.18
N VAL A 211 0.47 -4.21 16.15
CA VAL A 211 -0.13 -5.55 16.09
C VAL A 211 -1.01 -5.81 17.31
N ALA A 212 -0.52 -5.56 18.52
CA ALA A 212 -1.27 -5.72 19.76
C ALA A 212 -2.52 -4.84 19.79
N PHE A 213 -2.40 -3.59 19.33
CA PHE A 213 -3.56 -2.70 19.19
C PHE A 213 -4.61 -3.30 18.26
N ILE A 214 -4.21 -3.78 17.07
CA ILE A 214 -5.16 -4.40 16.13
C ILE A 214 -5.79 -5.65 16.74
N VAL A 215 -5.02 -6.57 17.30
CA VAL A 215 -5.55 -7.80 17.90
C VAL A 215 -6.58 -7.51 19.00
N THR A 216 -6.32 -6.52 19.86
CA THR A 216 -7.22 -6.16 20.97
C THR A 216 -8.45 -5.38 20.53
N HIS A 217 -8.43 -4.75 19.36
CA HIS A 217 -9.52 -3.92 18.85
C HIS A 217 -10.23 -4.53 17.63
N THR A 218 -9.97 -5.80 17.31
CA THR A 218 -10.58 -6.50 16.18
C THR A 218 -11.38 -7.69 16.68
N ARG A 219 -12.59 -7.90 16.13
CA ARG A 219 -13.38 -9.09 16.47
C ARG A 219 -12.63 -10.37 16.04
N PRO A 220 -12.61 -11.45 16.83
CA PRO A 220 -11.85 -12.66 16.54
C PRO A 220 -12.11 -13.27 15.15
N GLY A 221 -13.36 -13.27 14.70
CA GLY A 221 -13.71 -13.77 13.36
C GLY A 221 -13.06 -12.99 12.21
N PHE A 222 -12.87 -11.68 12.40
CA PHE A 222 -12.23 -10.82 11.41
C PHE A 222 -10.70 -10.97 11.41
N LEU A 223 -10.09 -11.19 12.59
CA LEU A 223 -8.67 -11.52 12.70
C LEU A 223 -8.33 -12.80 11.94
N LYS A 224 -9.16 -13.85 12.07
CA LYS A 224 -8.96 -15.11 11.37
C LYS A 224 -8.95 -14.91 9.85
N THR A 225 -9.94 -14.19 9.30
CA THR A 225 -9.98 -13.89 7.86
C THR A 225 -8.77 -13.08 7.39
N GLY A 226 -8.32 -12.09 8.17
CA GLY A 226 -7.13 -11.31 7.83
C GLY A 226 -5.83 -12.14 7.86
N VAL A 227 -5.68 -13.02 8.85
CA VAL A 227 -4.55 -13.95 8.96
C VAL A 227 -4.56 -14.97 7.81
N ASP A 228 -5.71 -15.57 7.51
CA ASP A 228 -5.85 -16.54 6.43
C ASP A 228 -5.52 -15.91 5.07
N ALA A 229 -5.95 -14.67 4.82
CA ALA A 229 -5.60 -13.91 3.62
C ALA A 229 -4.09 -13.62 3.55
N ALA A 230 -3.48 -13.17 4.66
CA ALA A 230 -2.03 -12.91 4.72
C ALA A 230 -1.19 -14.19 4.50
N ILE A 231 -1.63 -15.32 5.05
CA ILE A 231 -1.00 -16.63 4.84
C ILE A 231 -1.16 -17.07 3.39
N GLY A 232 -2.33 -16.87 2.78
CA GLY A 232 -2.56 -17.16 1.36
C GLY A 232 -1.58 -16.42 0.46
N VAL A 233 -1.47 -15.09 0.64
CA VAL A 233 -0.52 -14.25 -0.11
C VAL A 233 0.92 -14.70 0.09
N ALA A 234 1.33 -15.00 1.33
CA ALA A 234 2.69 -15.46 1.62
C ALA A 234 3.01 -16.83 0.99
N LYS A 235 2.02 -17.73 0.91
CA LYS A 235 2.16 -19.04 0.25
C LYS A 235 2.28 -18.91 -1.27
N ASP A 236 1.45 -18.08 -1.89
CA ASP A 236 1.47 -17.85 -3.34
C ASP A 236 2.80 -17.22 -3.80
N ARG A 237 3.35 -16.29 -3.00
CA ARG A 237 4.67 -15.68 -3.26
C ARG A 237 5.82 -16.69 -3.19
N LYS A 238 5.78 -17.62 -2.23
CA LYS A 238 6.77 -18.71 -2.14
C LYS A 238 6.66 -19.69 -3.31
N GLY A 239 5.44 -20.03 -3.75
CA GLY A 239 5.21 -20.93 -4.89
C GLY A 239 5.70 -20.38 -6.23
N ASN A 240 5.59 -19.06 -6.46
CA ASN A 240 6.11 -18.42 -7.68
C ASN A 240 7.64 -18.22 -7.64
N SER A 241 8.24 -18.12 -6.46
CA SER A 241 9.71 -18.01 -6.31
C SER A 241 10.43 -19.33 -6.64
N SER A 242 9.76 -20.48 -6.53
CA SER A 242 10.30 -21.79 -6.90
C SER A 242 10.22 -22.13 -8.39
N MET A 243 9.56 -21.32 -9.23
CA MET A 243 9.50 -21.55 -10.69
C MET A 243 10.60 -20.85 -11.51
N HIS A 244 11.45 -20.03 -10.89
CA HIS A 244 12.54 -19.31 -11.59
C HIS A 244 13.96 -19.80 -11.28
N PHE A 245 14.12 -20.97 -10.67
CA PHE A 245 15.42 -21.64 -10.56
C PHE A 245 15.47 -22.83 -11.52
N ASN A 246 15.83 -22.58 -12.77
CA ASN A 246 16.42 -23.61 -13.63
C ASN A 246 17.92 -23.30 -13.79
N PRO A 247 18.80 -23.85 -12.94
CA PRO A 247 20.24 -23.70 -13.12
C PRO A 247 20.67 -24.71 -14.17
N SER A 248 20.35 -24.46 -15.43
CA SER A 248 20.77 -25.29 -16.58
C SER A 248 20.60 -24.51 -17.89
N ARG A 249 21.55 -23.62 -18.19
CA ARG A 249 22.24 -23.47 -19.49
C ARG A 249 23.19 -22.29 -19.45
#